data_AF-A0A0Q4S4N8-F1
#
_entry.id   AF-A0A0Q4S4N8-F1
#
_cell.length_a   1.000
_cell.length_b   1.000
_cell.length_c   1.000
_cell.angle_alpha   90.00
_cell.angle_beta   90.00
_cell.angle_gamma   90.00
#
_symmetry.space_group_name_H-M   'P 1'
#
loop_
_entity.id
_entity.type
_entity.pdbx_description
1 polymer ?
#
loop_
_entity_poly.entity_id
_entity_poly.type
_entity_poly.pdbx_seq_one_letter_code
_entity_poly.pdbx_strand_id
1 'polypeptide(L)'
;MKHQEYILFVKEKVSLLNQDNLLFWDLWCLNYVFEKIKNKSYPFYTYIEKSYKLLWDYNDKINNNLDDILNDESIDSIMNFDNDDFDNLDEFDVEEKAIQEMIVGLESIILNFKESLKLVYNAYENPINVIDVEIDGILISKENENEIYLNETNSQMSLLEDLSSNVRNYTFINRNIYR
;
A
#
# COMPACT_ATOMS: atom_id res chain seq x y z
N MET A 1 -8.50 -17.61 -11.77
CA MET A 1 -7.28 -16.94 -12.24
C MET A 1 -6.15 -17.37 -11.34
N LYS A 2 -5.00 -17.75 -11.89
CA LYS A 2 -3.81 -18.11 -11.11
C LYS A 2 -3.14 -16.84 -10.58
N HIS A 3 -2.48 -16.91 -9.43
CA HIS A 3 -1.76 -15.76 -8.86
C HIS A 3 -0.72 -15.18 -9.82
N GLN A 4 -0.04 -16.02 -10.60
CA GLN A 4 0.89 -15.58 -11.65
C GLN A 4 0.20 -14.78 -12.77
N GLU A 5 -1.03 -15.17 -13.17
CA GLU A 5 -1.79 -14.44 -14.19
C GLU A 5 -2.19 -13.05 -13.66
N TYR A 6 -2.58 -13.00 -12.39
CA TYR A 6 -2.88 -11.75 -11.68
C TYR A 6 -1.66 -10.83 -11.58
N ILE A 7 -0.48 -11.33 -11.19
CA ILE A 7 0.76 -10.53 -11.16
C ILE A 7 1.08 -9.96 -12.54
N LEU A 8 0.95 -10.77 -13.60
CA LEU A 8 1.21 -10.30 -14.97
C LEU A 8 0.21 -9.20 -15.37
N PHE A 9 -1.06 -9.38 -15.03
CA PHE A 9 -2.09 -8.35 -15.25
C PHE A 9 -1.74 -7.04 -14.54
N VAL A 10 -1.37 -7.10 -13.25
CA VAL A 10 -1.01 -5.90 -12.48
C VAL A 10 0.18 -5.19 -13.11
N LYS A 11 1.26 -5.94 -13.41
CA LYS A 11 2.47 -5.37 -14.02
C LYS A 11 2.17 -4.71 -15.37
N GLU A 12 1.34 -5.34 -16.19
CA GLU A 12 0.89 -4.75 -17.46
C GLU A 12 0.15 -3.43 -17.22
N LYS A 13 -0.88 -3.42 -16.36
CA LYS A 13 -1.72 -2.22 -16.14
C LYS A 13 -0.99 -1.09 -15.44
N VAL A 14 -0.20 -1.37 -14.41
CA VAL A 14 0.61 -0.37 -13.68
C VAL A 14 1.57 0.34 -14.65
N SER A 15 2.13 -0.38 -15.63
CA SER A 15 3.03 0.23 -16.62
C SER A 15 2.39 1.33 -17.46
N LEU A 16 1.05 1.27 -17.62
CA LEU A 16 0.24 2.21 -18.41
C LEU A 16 -0.26 3.41 -17.59
N LEU A 17 -0.11 3.38 -16.26
CA LEU A 17 -0.58 4.46 -15.40
C LEU A 17 0.28 5.72 -15.56
N ASN A 18 -0.38 6.87 -15.48
CA ASN A 18 0.28 8.16 -15.29
C ASN A 18 0.75 8.32 -13.82
N GLN A 19 1.58 9.33 -13.55
CA GLN A 19 2.20 9.51 -12.23
C GLN A 19 1.19 9.82 -11.12
N ASP A 20 0.17 10.66 -11.40
CA ASP A 20 -0.89 10.98 -10.42
C ASP A 20 -1.66 9.70 -10.01
N ASN A 21 -1.98 8.82 -10.96
CA ASN A 21 -2.68 7.56 -10.70
C ASN A 21 -1.80 6.51 -10.01
N LEU A 22 -0.48 6.58 -10.17
CA LEU A 22 0.45 5.65 -9.50
C LEU A 22 0.48 5.88 -8.00
N LEU A 23 0.54 7.14 -7.54
CA LEU A 23 0.50 7.42 -6.11
C LEU A 23 -0.84 6.98 -5.51
N PHE A 24 -1.95 7.29 -6.18
CA PHE A 24 -3.26 6.84 -5.73
C PHE A 24 -3.33 5.31 -5.63
N TRP A 25 -2.79 4.59 -6.62
CA TRP A 25 -2.73 3.14 -6.62
C TRP A 25 -1.99 2.59 -5.39
N ASP A 26 -0.79 3.10 -5.14
CA ASP A 26 0.03 2.64 -4.01
C ASP A 26 -0.65 2.92 -2.67
N LEU A 27 -1.22 4.13 -2.51
CA LEU A 27 -1.94 4.51 -1.30
C LEU A 27 -3.26 3.76 -1.13
N TRP A 28 -3.95 3.43 -2.22
CA TRP A 28 -5.14 2.61 -2.19
C TRP A 28 -4.79 1.20 -1.71
N CYS A 29 -3.72 0.58 -2.22
CA CYS A 29 -3.22 -0.70 -1.70
C CYS A 29 -2.91 -0.62 -0.20
N LEU A 30 -2.17 0.40 0.23
CA LEU A 30 -1.86 0.62 1.65
C LEU A 30 -3.08 0.91 2.53
N ASN A 31 -4.16 1.47 1.98
CA ASN A 31 -5.38 1.69 2.77
C ASN A 31 -5.94 0.39 3.35
N TYR A 32 -5.95 -0.71 2.57
CA TYR A 32 -6.40 -2.01 3.06
C TYR A 32 -5.57 -2.49 4.24
N VAL A 33 -4.25 -2.33 4.13
CA VAL A 33 -3.29 -2.71 5.16
C VAL A 33 -3.51 -1.86 6.42
N PHE A 34 -3.61 -0.54 6.26
CA PHE A 34 -3.84 0.38 7.37
C PHE A 34 -5.12 0.08 8.16
N GLU A 35 -6.20 -0.33 7.48
CA GLU A 35 -7.47 -0.71 8.12
C GLU A 35 -7.38 -1.95 9.03
N LYS A 36 -6.31 -2.74 8.90
CA LYS A 36 -6.06 -3.92 9.74
C LYS A 36 -5.34 -3.57 11.05
N ILE A 37 -4.77 -2.37 11.17
CA ILE A 37 -4.08 -1.88 12.37
C ILE A 37 -5.11 -1.25 13.34
N LYS A 38 -5.48 -1.98 14.40
CA LYS A 38 -6.56 -1.61 15.33
C LYS A 38 -6.04 -0.98 16.61
N ASN A 39 -4.92 -1.48 17.11
CA ASN A 39 -4.26 -1.10 18.33
C ASN A 39 -3.34 0.10 18.09
N LYS A 40 -3.77 1.26 18.59
CA LYS A 40 -3.00 2.50 18.48
C LYS A 40 -1.87 2.63 19.51
N SER A 41 -1.67 1.61 20.36
CA SER A 41 -0.67 1.66 21.44
C SER A 41 0.75 1.30 20.99
N TYR A 42 0.93 0.80 19.76
CA TYR A 42 2.27 0.60 19.21
C TYR A 42 3.03 1.92 19.18
N PRO A 43 4.28 1.99 19.68
CA PRO A 43 5.03 3.24 19.80
C PRO A 43 5.15 4.03 18.48
N PHE A 44 5.24 3.31 17.36
CA PHE A 44 5.40 3.87 16.02
C PHE A 44 4.08 4.13 15.28
N TYR A 45 2.93 3.74 15.84
CA TYR A 45 1.62 3.92 15.20
C TYR A 45 1.39 5.39 14.80
N THR A 46 1.79 6.32 15.67
CA THR A 46 1.63 7.76 15.42
C THR A 46 2.41 8.21 14.18
N TYR A 47 3.60 7.63 13.93
CA TYR A 47 4.40 7.96 12.76
C TYR A 47 3.79 7.36 11.49
N ILE A 48 3.33 6.11 11.55
CA ILE A 48 2.61 5.47 10.43
C ILE A 48 1.37 6.29 10.06
N GLU A 49 0.51 6.61 11.03
CA GLU A 49 -0.74 7.34 10.79
C GLU A 49 -0.47 8.74 10.20
N LYS A 50 0.52 9.47 10.72
CA LYS A 50 0.89 10.80 10.20
C LYS A 50 1.45 10.73 8.79
N SER A 51 2.42 9.85 8.54
CA SER A 51 3.03 9.68 7.22
C SER A 51 2.01 9.26 6.16
N TYR A 52 1.13 8.32 6.51
CA TYR A 52 0.02 7.89 5.66
C TYR A 52 -0.91 9.07 5.31
N LYS A 53 -1.30 9.90 6.28
CA LYS A 53 -2.15 11.07 6.03
C LYS A 53 -1.45 12.13 5.17
N LEU A 54 -0.17 12.40 5.42
CA LEU A 54 0.61 13.37 4.63
C LEU A 54 0.68 12.98 3.14
N LEU A 55 0.87 11.69 2.85
CA LEU A 55 0.88 11.21 1.47
C LEU A 55 -0.49 11.32 0.80
N TRP A 56 -1.58 11.09 1.55
CA TRP A 56 -2.93 11.34 1.04
C TRP A 56 -3.21 12.83 0.82
N ASP A 57 -2.77 13.72 1.72
CA ASP A 57 -2.88 15.16 1.53
C ASP A 57 -2.10 15.64 0.29
N TYR A 58 -0.98 14.99 -0.02
CA TYR A 58 -0.22 15.21 -1.26
C TYR A 58 -0.98 14.73 -2.49
N ASN A 59 -1.50 13.50 -2.46
CA ASN A 59 -2.35 12.95 -3.52
C ASN A 59 -3.55 13.87 -3.81
N ASP A 60 -4.18 14.39 -2.76
CA ASP A 60 -5.37 15.24 -2.83
C ASP A 60 -5.03 16.70 -3.19
N LYS A 61 -3.74 17.02 -3.41
CA LYS A 61 -3.25 18.37 -3.75
C LYS A 61 -3.60 19.42 -2.68
N ILE A 62 -3.80 18.96 -1.44
CA ILE A 62 -3.99 19.81 -0.25
C ILE A 62 -2.65 20.36 0.19
N ASN A 63 -1.62 19.52 0.22
CA ASN A 63 -0.22 19.94 0.33
C ASN A 63 0.47 19.74 -1.02
N ASN A 64 0.87 20.82 -1.67
CA ASN A 64 1.48 20.76 -3.01
C ASN A 64 3.01 20.81 -2.98
N ASN A 65 3.61 20.92 -1.79
CA ASN A 65 5.05 21.00 -1.65
C ASN A 65 5.61 19.66 -1.16
N LEU A 66 6.17 18.89 -2.11
CA LEU A 66 6.80 17.61 -1.80
C LEU A 66 7.92 17.76 -0.77
N ASP A 67 8.66 18.86 -0.77
CA ASP A 67 9.74 19.10 0.21
C ASP A 67 9.19 19.24 1.63
N ASP A 68 8.00 19.81 1.82
CA ASP A 68 7.39 19.94 3.16
C ASP A 68 7.00 18.57 3.71
N ILE A 69 6.58 17.64 2.84
CA ILE A 69 6.28 16.26 3.22
C ILE A 69 7.57 15.50 3.54
N LEU A 70 8.56 15.57 2.64
CA LEU A 70 9.80 14.80 2.78
C LEU A 70 10.67 15.22 3.97
N ASN A 71 10.45 16.41 4.53
CA ASN A 71 11.12 16.92 5.74
C ASN A 71 10.28 16.77 7.03
N ASP A 72 9.13 16.09 6.99
CA ASP A 72 8.33 15.83 8.19
C ASP A 72 8.99 14.74 9.06
N GLU A 73 9.00 14.95 10.38
CA GLU A 73 9.59 14.03 11.37
C GLU A 73 8.98 12.62 11.27
N SER A 74 7.70 12.48 10.91
CA SER A 74 7.08 11.17 10.73
C SER A 74 7.63 10.42 9.52
N ILE A 75 7.98 11.14 8.44
CA ILE A 75 8.59 10.56 7.24
C ILE A 75 10.01 10.12 7.57
N ASP A 76 10.78 10.95 8.27
CA ASP A 76 12.12 10.58 8.74
C ASP A 76 12.10 9.38 9.69
N SER A 77 11.08 9.27 10.54
CA SER A 77 10.91 8.12 11.45
C SER A 77 10.63 6.81 10.71
N ILE A 78 9.84 6.85 9.62
CA ILE A 78 9.60 5.67 8.77
C ILE A 78 10.87 5.28 8.00
N MET A 79 11.60 6.26 7.47
CA MET A 79 12.82 6.04 6.69
C MET A 79 14.01 5.51 7.49
N ASN A 80 14.01 5.72 8.80
CA ASN A 80 15.06 5.27 9.72
C ASN A 80 14.50 4.28 10.75
N PHE A 81 13.43 3.57 10.40
CA PHE A 81 12.82 2.58 11.28
C PHE A 81 13.85 1.50 11.64
N ASP A 82 13.97 1.18 12.93
CA ASP A 82 15.00 0.25 13.41
C ASP A 82 14.60 -1.20 13.06
N ASN A 83 15.56 -1.96 12.50
CA ASN A 83 15.36 -3.37 12.17
C ASN A 83 15.07 -4.20 13.42
N ASP A 84 15.62 -3.83 14.58
CA ASP A 84 15.39 -4.54 15.84
C ASP A 84 13.91 -4.43 16.28
N ASP A 85 13.22 -3.32 15.97
CA ASP A 85 11.79 -3.16 16.23
C ASP A 85 10.93 -3.97 15.24
N PHE A 86 11.42 -4.17 14.01
CA PHE A 86 10.74 -4.95 12.97
C PHE A 86 10.79 -6.46 13.25
N ASP A 87 11.93 -6.95 13.75
CA ASP A 87 12.16 -8.36 14.09
C ASP A 87 11.31 -8.83 15.30
N ASN A 88 10.79 -7.91 16.09
CA ASN A 88 9.90 -8.20 17.22
C ASN A 88 8.43 -8.38 16.82
N LEU A 89 8.05 -8.05 15.58
CA LEU A 89 6.68 -8.18 15.08
C LEU A 89 6.44 -9.60 14.57
N ASP A 90 5.34 -10.21 15.02
CA ASP A 90 4.91 -11.55 14.60
C ASP A 90 4.35 -11.52 13.17
N GLU A 91 5.06 -12.13 12.23
CA GLU A 91 4.63 -12.23 10.83
C GLU A 91 3.36 -13.08 10.62
N PHE A 92 2.93 -13.83 11.64
CA PHE A 92 1.71 -14.62 11.64
C PHE A 92 0.54 -13.95 12.38
N ASP A 93 0.75 -12.78 12.98
CA ASP A 93 -0.34 -11.94 13.47
C ASP A 93 -0.77 -10.95 12.38
N VAL A 94 -2.06 -10.89 12.08
CA VAL A 94 -2.61 -10.06 10.99
C VAL A 94 -2.31 -8.57 11.20
N GLU A 95 -2.38 -8.11 12.44
CA GLU A 95 -2.19 -6.71 12.77
C GLU A 95 -0.70 -6.33 12.74
N GLU A 96 0.17 -7.17 13.30
CA GLU A 96 1.61 -6.95 13.26
C GLU A 96 2.18 -7.09 11.85
N LYS A 97 1.66 -8.03 11.05
CA LYS A 97 1.94 -8.11 9.63
C LYS A 97 1.51 -6.84 8.89
N ALA A 98 0.33 -6.30 9.20
CA ALA A 98 -0.13 -5.06 8.58
C ALA A 98 0.79 -3.87 8.92
N ILE A 99 1.33 -3.81 10.14
CA ILE A 99 2.33 -2.82 10.53
C ILE A 99 3.59 -2.93 9.67
N GLN A 100 4.14 -4.15 9.54
CA GLN A 100 5.32 -4.41 8.71
C GLN A 100 5.11 -3.93 7.28
N GLU A 101 3.99 -4.34 6.67
CA GLU A 101 3.65 -4.00 5.29
C GLU A 101 3.39 -2.49 5.11
N MET A 102 2.81 -1.81 6.12
CA MET A 102 2.67 -0.34 6.11
C MET A 102 4.03 0.36 6.10
N ILE A 103 4.98 -0.07 6.94
CA ILE A 103 6.32 0.55 7.00
C ILE A 103 7.03 0.37 5.67
N VAL A 104 7.09 -0.86 5.14
CA VAL A 104 7.74 -1.18 3.87
C VAL A 104 7.13 -0.39 2.71
N GLY A 105 5.80 -0.27 2.66
CA GLY A 105 5.16 0.46 1.58
C GLY A 105 5.31 1.97 1.67
N LEU A 106 5.20 2.54 2.87
CA LEU A 106 5.49 3.95 3.08
C LEU A 106 6.94 4.27 2.72
N GLU A 107 7.90 3.50 3.22
CA GLU A 107 9.33 3.65 2.91
C GLU A 107 9.58 3.63 1.39
N SER A 108 8.98 2.67 0.67
CA SER A 108 9.16 2.59 -0.78
C SER A 108 8.59 3.80 -1.53
N ILE A 109 7.39 4.28 -1.17
CA ILE A 109 6.81 5.49 -1.75
C ILE A 109 7.73 6.70 -1.49
N ILE A 110 8.21 6.85 -0.27
CA ILE A 110 9.10 7.96 0.14
C ILE A 110 10.43 7.92 -0.62
N LEU A 111 11.06 6.74 -0.72
CA LEU A 111 12.29 6.53 -1.48
C LEU A 111 12.11 6.91 -2.96
N ASN A 112 11.02 6.46 -3.57
CA ASN A 112 10.72 6.79 -4.97
C ASN A 112 10.58 8.30 -5.18
N PHE A 113 9.97 9.03 -4.23
CA PHE A 113 9.95 10.50 -4.28
C PHE A 113 11.34 11.12 -4.13
N LYS A 114 12.14 10.69 -3.14
CA LYS A 114 13.49 11.22 -2.91
C LYS A 114 14.42 11.01 -4.11
N GLU A 115 14.29 9.88 -4.80
CA GLU A 115 15.13 9.53 -5.95
C GLU A 115 14.59 10.04 -7.29
N SER A 116 13.43 10.72 -7.31
CA SER A 116 12.74 11.12 -8.53
C SER A 116 12.48 9.96 -9.50
N LEU A 117 12.29 8.76 -8.96
CA LEU A 117 11.96 7.57 -9.73
C LEU A 117 10.47 7.55 -10.05
N LYS A 118 10.11 6.96 -11.20
CA LYS A 118 8.73 6.54 -11.44
C LYS A 118 8.40 5.55 -10.31
N LEU A 119 7.32 5.74 -9.57
CA LEU A 119 6.87 4.78 -8.54
C LEU A 119 6.84 3.37 -9.16
N VAL A 120 7.80 2.51 -8.80
CA VAL A 120 7.89 1.10 -9.23
C VAL A 120 7.68 0.18 -8.02
N TYR A 121 6.81 0.61 -7.10
CA TYR A 121 6.51 -0.19 -5.93
C TYR A 121 5.50 -1.29 -6.27
N ASN A 122 5.74 -2.51 -5.79
CA ASN A 122 4.79 -3.61 -5.92
C ASN A 122 3.68 -3.50 -4.85
N ALA A 123 2.98 -2.36 -4.79
CA ALA A 123 1.98 -2.10 -3.74
C ALA A 123 0.88 -3.16 -3.67
N TYR A 124 0.61 -3.82 -4.79
CA TYR A 124 -0.34 -4.93 -4.88
C TYR A 124 0.00 -6.10 -3.95
N GLU A 125 1.27 -6.26 -3.56
CA GLU A 125 1.71 -7.37 -2.70
C GLU A 125 1.32 -7.12 -1.23
N ASN A 126 1.24 -5.89 -0.76
CA ASN A 126 0.97 -5.62 0.66
C ASN A 126 -0.39 -6.16 1.14
N PRO A 127 -1.52 -5.91 0.43
CA PRO A 127 -2.80 -6.50 0.83
C PRO A 127 -2.74 -8.04 0.80
N ILE A 128 -2.06 -8.61 -0.20
CA ILE A 128 -1.95 -10.07 -0.36
C ILE A 128 -1.15 -10.67 0.80
N ASN A 129 -0.02 -10.07 1.18
CA ASN A 129 0.79 -10.53 2.31
C ASN A 129 0.01 -10.54 3.64
N VAL A 130 -0.88 -9.57 3.86
CA VAL A 130 -1.77 -9.57 5.04
C VAL A 130 -2.87 -10.63 4.93
N ILE A 131 -3.44 -10.80 3.73
CA ILE A 131 -4.44 -11.84 3.47
C ILE A 131 -3.85 -13.24 3.68
N ASP A 132 -2.61 -13.50 3.29
CA ASP A 132 -1.92 -14.77 3.50
C ASP A 132 -1.93 -15.17 4.97
N VAL A 133 -1.74 -14.20 5.86
CA VAL A 133 -1.82 -14.40 7.32
C VAL A 133 -3.26 -14.60 7.77
N GLU A 134 -4.22 -13.81 7.25
CA GLU A 134 -5.65 -13.93 7.58
C GLU A 134 -6.25 -15.30 7.21
N ILE A 135 -5.69 -15.98 6.21
CA ILE A 135 -6.13 -17.30 5.75
C ILE A 135 -5.31 -18.47 6.34
N ASP A 136 -4.62 -18.24 7.45
CA ASP A 136 -3.76 -19.22 8.16
C ASP A 136 -2.55 -19.72 7.33
N GLY A 137 -1.88 -18.83 6.60
CA GLY A 137 -0.58 -19.10 5.97
C GLY A 137 -0.64 -20.00 4.73
N ILE A 138 -1.80 -20.07 4.05
CA ILE A 138 -1.89 -20.78 2.76
C ILE A 138 -1.06 -20.01 1.73
N LEU A 139 0.11 -20.57 1.36
CA LEU A 139 0.92 -20.09 0.25
C LEU A 139 0.09 -19.97 -1.03
N ILE A 140 -0.29 -18.75 -1.40
CA ILE A 140 -1.09 -18.42 -2.59
C ILE A 140 -0.27 -18.69 -3.85
N SER A 141 -0.17 -19.96 -4.25
CA SER A 141 0.79 -20.34 -5.29
C SER A 141 0.20 -21.04 -6.51
N LYS A 142 -1.03 -21.61 -6.48
CA LYS A 142 -1.48 -22.41 -7.64
C LYS A 142 -2.92 -22.26 -8.11
N GLU A 143 -3.89 -22.09 -7.24
CA GLU A 143 -5.29 -21.84 -7.56
C GLU A 143 -5.95 -21.51 -6.22
N ASN A 144 -6.19 -20.22 -5.95
CA ASN A 144 -6.76 -19.81 -4.68
C ASN A 144 -8.27 -19.58 -4.85
N GLU A 145 -9.07 -20.44 -4.23
CA GLU A 145 -10.53 -20.34 -4.17
C GLU A 145 -11.00 -19.55 -2.94
N ASN A 146 -10.07 -19.09 -2.09
CA ASN A 146 -10.41 -18.30 -0.92
C ASN A 146 -11.07 -16.99 -1.34
N GLU A 147 -12.27 -16.76 -0.81
CA GLU A 147 -13.12 -15.63 -1.15
C GLU A 147 -12.47 -14.27 -0.82
N ILE A 148 -11.70 -14.18 0.26
CA ILE A 148 -11.04 -12.93 0.68
C ILE A 148 -9.99 -12.52 -0.36
N TYR A 149 -9.13 -13.47 -0.76
CA TYR A 149 -8.13 -13.25 -1.81
C TYR A 149 -8.79 -12.91 -3.16
N LEU A 150 -9.82 -13.66 -3.55
CA LEU A 150 -10.51 -13.42 -4.81
C LEU A 150 -11.18 -12.04 -4.85
N ASN A 151 -11.81 -11.63 -3.76
CA ASN A 151 -12.41 -10.31 -3.64
C ASN A 151 -11.35 -9.22 -3.78
N GLU A 152 -10.25 -9.29 -3.03
CA GLU A 152 -9.20 -8.26 -3.10
C GLU A 152 -8.55 -8.18 -4.49
N THR A 153 -8.24 -9.32 -5.12
CA THR A 153 -7.67 -9.32 -6.48
C THR A 153 -8.65 -8.78 -7.52
N ASN A 154 -9.94 -9.09 -7.43
CA ASN A 154 -10.95 -8.52 -8.32
C ASN A 154 -11.13 -7.01 -8.12
N SER A 155 -11.08 -6.53 -6.87
CA SER A 155 -11.12 -5.10 -6.54
C SER A 155 -9.92 -4.37 -7.12
N GLN A 156 -8.73 -4.92 -6.95
CA GLN A 156 -7.49 -4.40 -7.53
C GLN A 156 -7.52 -4.35 -9.06
N MET A 157 -7.99 -5.42 -9.71
CA MET A 157 -8.14 -5.46 -11.16
C MET A 157 -9.11 -4.38 -11.65
N SER A 158 -10.27 -4.25 -11.00
CA SER A 158 -11.29 -3.25 -11.35
C SER A 158 -10.74 -1.84 -11.25
N LEU A 159 -9.99 -1.55 -10.17
CA LEU A 159 -9.35 -0.25 -10.00
C LEU A 159 -8.29 0.01 -11.08
N LEU A 160 -7.42 -0.95 -11.38
CA LEU A 160 -6.38 -0.80 -12.39
C LEU A 160 -6.93 -0.59 -13.80
N GLU A 161 -8.03 -1.25 -14.14
CA GLU A 161 -8.73 -1.01 -15.41
C GLU A 161 -9.24 0.43 -15.49
N ASP A 162 -9.84 0.96 -14.41
CA ASP A 162 -10.32 2.34 -14.37
C ASP A 162 -9.15 3.34 -14.43
N LEU A 163 -8.11 3.15 -13.60
CA LEU A 163 -6.92 4.02 -13.57
C LEU A 163 -6.15 4.03 -14.89
N SER A 164 -6.09 2.91 -15.61
CA SER A 164 -5.40 2.82 -16.91
C SER A 164 -6.21 3.41 -18.07
N SER A 165 -7.53 3.53 -17.91
CA SER A 165 -8.43 4.02 -18.96
C SER A 165 -8.82 5.49 -18.80
N ASN A 166 -8.71 6.05 -17.59
CA ASN A 166 -9.23 7.37 -17.27
C ASN A 166 -8.17 8.33 -16.70
N VAL A 167 -8.29 9.61 -17.09
CA VAL A 167 -7.67 10.74 -16.39
C VAL A 167 -8.64 11.22 -15.31
N ARG A 168 -8.92 10.38 -14.32
CA ARG A 168 -9.73 10.78 -13.15
C ARG A 168 -8.81 11.28 -12.04
N ASN A 169 -9.27 12.28 -11.29
CA ASN A 169 -8.56 12.79 -10.12
C ASN A 169 -9.09 12.05 -8.89
N TYR A 170 -8.49 10.91 -8.57
CA TYR A 170 -8.85 10.10 -7.40
C TYR A 170 -8.26 10.70 -6.12
N THR A 171 -9.04 10.67 -5.04
CA THR A 171 -8.68 11.30 -3.75
C THR A 171 -8.86 10.35 -2.58
N PHE A 172 -8.53 10.78 -1.36
CA PHE A 172 -8.79 10.02 -0.13
C PHE A 172 -10.25 9.59 0.04
N ILE A 173 -11.21 10.35 -0.52
CA ILE A 173 -12.63 9.97 -0.52
C ILE A 173 -12.86 8.64 -1.27
N ASN A 174 -12.00 8.33 -2.24
CA ASN A 174 -12.04 7.12 -3.07
C ASN A 174 -11.16 5.98 -2.55
N ARG A 175 -10.53 6.09 -1.36
CA ARG A 175 -9.60 5.07 -0.83
C ARG A 175 -10.16 3.64 -0.68
N ASN A 176 -11.49 3.51 -0.69
CA ASN A 176 -12.22 2.23 -0.64
C ASN A 176 -13.06 1.97 -1.90
N ILE A 177 -12.82 2.68 -3.01
CA ILE A 177 -13.52 2.35 -4.26
C ILE A 177 -13.21 0.90 -4.65
N TYR A 178 -14.24 0.13 -5.01
CA TYR A 178 -14.20 -1.31 -5.30
C TYR A 178 -13.99 -2.26 -4.10
N ARG A 179 -13.83 -1.77 -2.87
CA ARG A 179 -13.75 -2.57 -1.64
C ARG A 179 -14.99 -2.46 -0.78
#